data_AF-A0A0L0VV79-F1
#
_entry.id   AF-A0A0L0VV79-F1
#
_cell.length_a   1.000
_cell.length_b   1.000
_cell.length_c   1.000
_cell.angle_alpha   90.00
_cell.angle_beta   90.00
_cell.angle_gamma   90.00
#
_symmetry.space_group_name_H-M   'P 1'
#
loop_
_entity.id
_entity.type
_entity.pdbx_description
1 polymer ?
#
loop_
_entity_poly.entity_id
_entity_poly.type
_entity_poly.pdbx_seq_one_letter_code
_entity_poly.pdbx_strand_id
1 'polypeptide(L)'
;MTEHLIARQKGLISKGFEDLDRKYNLYVGKWPDESLNEPSVMIDRSTSKSATGFEVLEYELLPVLSQRIESLCQKLEPTDSPGDDPLQKLELISELQVELDTTLYQITKFAVIIRPRPSATRAASDDNRLKDLKTFRAKEIYKNISNLMYNVSRIFKYHSQFKDNNFEFSLLNYLPGNLFMNKFNVRVKDHPVAVKQSINRIIISFTEDEFFMAQKDWKSAINAINTFIYTLTEHINPTTIDSHYNYEEEEKERVKDGFDEEDGYDEIDGYDEEDGPIEDDYDEGRSDSKRLSELAIRLARSALPIFKLSRLFLGKLMRIRTNEFQLESSTDMNSKQLDKLKGSDDYIFDQIIGIHESLIKVDRIIQTDTIEALTYRIDNLTEIFHFISNLLKIYVVPLLKDTVLSKENDDESQPDHHHHLKNWLPSWNNLFRLSTQNLIKAFHVYSSSTTHTRQR
;
A
#
# COMPACT_ATOMS: atom_id res chain seq x y z
N MET A 1 32.49 33.23 26.61
CA MET A 1 33.32 32.32 25.77
C MET A 1 32.58 31.01 25.47
N THR A 2 31.95 30.40 26.48
CA THR A 2 31.10 29.20 26.37
C THR A 2 29.91 29.36 25.42
N GLU A 3 29.16 30.47 25.46
CA GLU A 3 28.02 30.69 24.54
C GLU A 3 28.41 30.73 23.05
N HIS A 4 29.54 31.36 22.73
CA HIS A 4 30.07 31.41 21.35
C HIS A 4 30.55 30.02 20.89
N LEU A 5 31.08 29.20 21.80
CA LEU A 5 31.48 27.81 21.52
C LEU A 5 30.24 26.95 21.22
N ILE A 6 29.20 27.08 22.05
CA ILE A 6 27.90 26.39 21.89
C ILE A 6 27.25 26.78 20.56
N ALA A 7 27.19 28.08 20.24
CA ALA A 7 26.62 28.57 18.98
C ALA A 7 27.38 28.04 17.76
N ARG A 8 28.72 28.02 17.82
CA ARG A 8 29.56 27.45 16.75
C ARG A 8 29.30 25.95 16.58
N GLN A 9 29.22 25.19 17.67
CA GLN A 9 28.99 23.74 17.63
C GLN A 9 27.58 23.40 17.11
N LYS A 10 26.55 24.16 17.52
CA LYS A 10 25.20 24.06 16.93
C LYS A 10 25.20 24.31 15.42
N GLY A 11 25.97 25.29 14.95
CA GLY A 11 26.14 25.57 13.52
C GLY A 11 26.81 24.42 12.75
N LEU A 12 27.80 23.76 13.35
CA LEU A 12 28.44 22.58 12.77
C LEU A 12 27.49 21.38 12.71
N ILE A 13 26.71 21.14 13.78
CA ILE A 13 25.70 20.08 13.84
C ILE A 13 24.61 20.30 12.80
N SER A 14 24.07 21.53 12.70
CA SER A 14 23.08 21.88 11.67
C SER A 14 23.63 21.58 10.26
N LYS A 15 24.87 21.98 9.97
CA LYS A 15 25.54 21.63 8.71
C LYS A 15 25.75 20.12 8.53
N GLY A 16 26.07 19.40 9.60
CA GLY A 16 26.18 17.94 9.57
C GLY A 16 24.88 17.27 9.13
N PHE A 17 23.72 17.77 9.60
CA PHE A 17 22.42 17.29 9.12
C PHE A 17 22.13 17.69 7.67
N GLU A 18 22.49 18.90 7.24
CA GLU A 18 22.39 19.31 5.82
C GLU A 18 23.19 18.36 4.91
N ASP A 19 24.41 18.02 5.33
CA ASP A 19 25.31 17.13 4.59
C ASP A 19 24.77 15.68 4.55
N LEU A 20 24.21 15.18 5.65
CA LEU A 20 23.55 13.88 5.74
C LEU A 20 22.28 13.81 4.86
N ASP A 21 21.40 14.81 4.92
CA ASP A 21 20.21 14.90 4.05
C ASP A 21 20.64 14.88 2.59
N ARG A 22 21.60 15.73 2.20
CA ARG A 22 22.10 15.77 0.83
C ARG A 22 22.66 14.43 0.35
N LYS A 23 23.30 13.66 1.22
CA LYS A 23 23.94 12.38 0.87
C LYS A 23 22.93 11.24 0.68
N TYR A 24 21.85 11.21 1.46
CA TYR A 24 20.93 10.07 1.50
C TYR A 24 19.52 10.36 0.96
N ASN A 25 19.18 11.62 0.70
CA ASN A 25 17.87 12.00 0.17
C ASN A 25 17.76 11.71 -1.34
N LEU A 26 17.09 10.60 -1.65
CA LEU A 26 16.80 10.11 -2.99
C LEU A 26 15.96 11.04 -3.88
N TYR A 27 15.26 12.03 -3.30
CA TYR A 27 14.46 12.99 -4.08
C TYR A 27 15.27 14.21 -4.53
N VAL A 28 16.45 14.41 -3.95
CA VAL A 28 17.35 15.54 -4.26
C VAL A 28 18.57 15.07 -5.08
N GLY A 29 18.89 13.77 -5.08
CA GLY A 29 20.00 13.20 -5.83
C GLY A 29 19.93 11.68 -6.01
N LYS A 30 20.95 11.10 -6.65
CA LYS A 30 21.15 9.64 -6.75
C LYS A 30 21.98 9.14 -5.56
N TRP A 31 21.88 7.86 -5.20
CA TRP A 31 22.75 7.33 -4.14
C TRP A 31 24.23 7.54 -4.47
N PRO A 32 25.11 7.70 -3.45
CA PRO A 32 26.55 7.92 -3.61
C PRO A 32 27.25 7.03 -4.64
N ASP A 33 26.79 5.78 -4.80
CA ASP A 33 27.36 4.78 -5.71
C ASP A 33 26.68 4.70 -7.09
N GLU A 34 25.59 5.42 -7.34
CA GLU A 34 24.92 5.40 -8.66
C GLU A 34 25.70 6.12 -9.76
N SER A 35 26.71 6.90 -9.39
CA SER A 35 27.62 7.59 -10.32
C SER A 35 28.72 6.68 -10.85
N LEU A 36 28.99 5.58 -10.15
CA LEU A 36 29.93 4.56 -10.58
C LEU A 36 29.13 3.53 -11.38
N ASN A 37 29.42 3.42 -12.68
CA ASN A 37 28.97 2.33 -13.54
C ASN A 37 29.60 0.99 -13.09
N GLU A 38 29.60 0.68 -11.79
CA GLU A 38 29.98 -0.63 -11.32
C GLU A 38 28.95 -1.63 -11.86
N PRO A 39 29.40 -2.70 -12.55
CA PRO A 39 28.49 -3.71 -13.02
C PRO A 39 27.77 -4.26 -11.81
N SER A 40 26.44 -4.04 -11.72
CA SER A 40 25.61 -4.63 -10.67
C SER A 40 26.03 -6.07 -10.55
N VAL A 41 26.53 -6.50 -9.38
CA VAL A 41 27.03 -7.85 -9.22
C VAL A 41 25.92 -8.78 -9.69
N MET A 42 26.23 -9.62 -10.67
CA MET A 42 25.29 -10.63 -11.11
C MET A 42 25.03 -11.45 -9.86
N ILE A 43 23.83 -11.33 -9.28
CA ILE A 43 23.35 -12.31 -8.32
C ILE A 43 23.27 -13.60 -9.13
N ASP A 44 24.38 -14.32 -9.14
CA ASP A 44 24.55 -15.55 -9.87
C ASP A 44 23.63 -16.60 -9.23
N ARG A 45 23.25 -17.61 -10.00
CA ARG A 45 22.42 -18.75 -9.55
C ARG A 45 23.02 -19.50 -8.34
N SER A 46 24.23 -19.15 -7.90
CA SER A 46 24.95 -19.71 -6.76
C SER A 46 25.11 -18.76 -5.56
N THR A 47 24.56 -17.54 -5.59
CA THR A 47 24.71 -16.60 -4.45
C THR A 47 23.81 -17.04 -3.30
N SER A 48 24.39 -17.70 -2.29
CA SER A 48 23.72 -18.03 -1.02
C SER A 48 23.18 -16.77 -0.32
N LYS A 49 22.14 -16.89 0.52
CA LYS A 49 21.65 -15.81 1.41
C LYS A 49 22.78 -15.15 2.22
N SER A 50 23.81 -15.93 2.57
CA SER A 50 24.99 -15.45 3.28
C SER A 50 25.94 -14.59 2.43
N ALA A 51 25.86 -14.66 1.10
CA ALA A 51 26.73 -13.92 0.18
C ALA A 51 26.13 -12.58 -0.30
N THR A 52 24.85 -12.31 -0.05
CA THR A 52 24.16 -11.08 -0.44
C THR A 52 24.11 -10.02 0.66
N GLY A 53 24.48 -10.36 1.90
CA GLY A 53 24.50 -9.43 3.04
C GLY A 53 23.15 -9.22 3.73
N PHE A 54 22.17 -10.12 3.50
CA PHE A 54 20.83 -10.00 4.11
C PHE A 54 20.87 -10.10 5.65
N GLU A 55 21.61 -11.06 6.20
CA GLU A 55 21.73 -11.24 7.66
C GLU A 55 22.33 -10.00 8.33
N VAL A 56 23.34 -9.40 7.69
CA VAL A 56 23.97 -8.16 8.17
C VAL A 56 22.96 -7.01 8.14
N LEU A 57 22.15 -6.88 7.08
CA LEU A 57 21.13 -5.84 7.04
C LEU A 57 20.06 -6.06 8.13
N GLU A 58 19.52 -7.28 8.25
CA GLU A 58 18.41 -7.60 9.14
C GLU A 58 18.79 -7.54 10.63
N TYR A 59 19.91 -8.17 11.01
CA TYR A 59 20.27 -8.36 12.42
C TYR A 59 21.28 -7.33 12.94
N GLU A 60 22.02 -6.65 12.07
CA GLU A 60 23.03 -5.67 12.48
C GLU A 60 22.62 -4.24 12.10
N LEU A 61 22.41 -3.95 10.82
CA LEU A 61 22.27 -2.56 10.35
C LEU A 61 20.93 -1.93 10.70
N LEU A 62 19.81 -2.62 10.48
CA LEU A 62 18.47 -2.06 10.74
C LEU A 62 18.21 -1.83 12.24
N PRO A 63 18.53 -2.77 13.16
CA PRO A 63 18.36 -2.53 14.60
C PRO A 63 19.23 -1.39 15.11
N VAL A 64 20.51 -1.34 14.67
CA VAL A 64 21.44 -0.25 15.03
C VAL A 64 20.93 1.09 14.52
N LEU A 65 20.37 1.14 13.31
CA LEU A 65 19.74 2.37 12.80
C LEU A 65 18.57 2.81 13.67
N SER A 66 17.66 1.91 14.05
CA SER A 66 16.52 2.25 14.93
C SER A 66 17.01 2.85 16.25
N GLN A 67 17.94 2.16 16.91
CA GLN A 67 18.49 2.60 18.19
C GLN A 67 19.17 3.97 18.11
N ARG A 68 19.91 4.23 17.02
CA ARG A 68 20.59 5.51 16.78
C ARG A 68 19.60 6.64 16.51
N ILE A 69 18.56 6.39 15.74
CA ILE A 69 17.49 7.38 15.50
C ILE A 69 16.72 7.68 16.77
N GLU A 70 16.38 6.67 17.59
CA GLU A 70 15.74 6.88 18.89
C GLU A 70 16.62 7.72 19.83
N SER A 71 17.90 7.36 19.94
CA SER A 71 18.87 8.10 20.76
C SER A 71 19.04 9.54 20.27
N LEU A 72 19.10 9.73 18.95
CA LEU A 72 19.18 11.05 18.34
C LEU A 72 17.95 11.90 18.66
N CYS A 73 16.74 11.36 18.45
CA CYS A 73 15.49 12.08 18.73
C CYS A 73 15.39 12.43 20.22
N GLN A 74 15.71 11.52 21.13
CA GLN A 74 15.75 11.79 22.57
C GLN A 74 16.72 12.93 22.93
N LYS A 75 17.92 12.94 22.34
CA LYS A 75 18.90 14.01 22.57
C LYS A 75 18.53 15.33 21.90
N LEU A 76 17.70 15.32 20.87
CA LEU A 76 17.22 16.55 20.21
C LEU A 76 16.01 17.17 20.91
N GLU A 77 15.34 16.44 21.81
CA GLU A 77 14.28 17.02 22.63
C GLU A 77 14.83 18.09 23.60
N PRO A 78 14.09 19.20 23.78
CA PRO A 78 14.39 20.19 24.80
C PRO A 78 14.11 19.58 26.17
N THR A 79 15.14 19.00 26.77
CA THR A 79 15.10 18.49 28.14
C THR A 79 15.50 19.63 29.08
N ASP A 80 14.56 20.12 29.87
CA ASP A 80 14.78 21.15 30.91
C ASP A 80 15.50 20.59 32.16
N SER A 81 16.21 19.45 32.03
CA SER A 81 16.90 18.83 33.15
C SER A 81 18.04 19.74 33.64
N PRO A 82 17.95 20.28 34.87
CA PRO A 82 18.93 21.20 35.41
C PRO A 82 20.18 20.41 35.82
N GLY A 83 21.05 20.12 34.86
CA GLY A 83 22.29 19.37 35.10
C GLY A 83 23.04 18.88 33.85
N ASP A 84 22.42 18.84 32.68
CA ASP A 84 23.11 18.40 31.45
C ASP A 84 24.06 19.49 30.93
N ASP A 85 25.34 19.15 30.76
CA ASP A 85 26.31 20.03 30.09
C ASP A 85 25.91 20.18 28.60
N PRO A 86 25.53 21.39 28.15
CA PRO A 86 25.12 21.61 26.76
C PRO A 86 26.20 21.21 25.75
N LEU A 87 27.48 21.34 26.10
CA LEU A 87 28.58 20.96 25.20
C LEU A 87 28.70 19.45 25.06
N GLN A 88 28.56 18.71 26.16
CA GLN A 88 28.53 17.24 26.14
C GLN A 88 27.33 16.72 25.33
N LYS A 89 26.15 17.33 25.48
CA LYS A 89 24.96 17.00 24.68
C LYS A 89 25.20 17.20 23.18
N LEU A 90 25.86 18.30 22.79
CA LEU A 90 26.19 18.59 21.39
C LEU A 90 27.30 17.68 20.84
N GLU A 91 28.25 17.26 21.68
CA GLU A 91 29.28 16.28 21.31
C GLU A 91 28.65 14.93 20.98
N LEU A 92 27.77 14.43 21.87
CA LEU A 92 26.99 13.21 21.63
C LEU A 92 26.17 13.26 20.34
N ILE A 93 25.54 14.41 20.04
CA ILE A 93 24.82 14.58 18.76
C ILE A 93 25.78 14.49 17.57
N SER A 94 26.98 15.05 17.68
CA SER A 94 27.98 15.00 16.61
C SER A 94 28.50 13.57 16.39
N GLU A 95 28.71 12.80 17.46
CA GLU A 95 29.06 11.38 17.39
C GLU A 95 27.94 10.57 16.71
N LEU A 96 26.69 10.79 17.10
CA LEU A 96 25.52 10.14 16.48
C LEU A 96 25.41 10.47 14.98
N GLN A 97 25.76 11.67 14.54
CA GLN A 97 25.79 12.02 13.11
C GLN A 97 26.80 11.17 12.33
N VAL A 98 28.01 10.98 12.86
CA VAL A 98 29.07 10.16 12.24
C VAL A 98 28.68 8.68 12.21
N GLU A 99 28.10 8.20 13.30
CA GLU A 99 27.60 6.83 13.42
C GLU A 99 26.45 6.54 12.43
N LEU A 100 25.50 7.47 12.32
CA LEU A 100 24.41 7.40 11.34
C LEU A 100 24.95 7.43 9.91
N ASP A 101 25.93 8.29 9.61
CA ASP A 101 26.56 8.31 8.28
C ASP A 101 27.12 6.93 7.91
N THR A 102 27.79 6.28 8.86
CA THR A 102 28.39 4.96 8.64
C THR A 102 27.34 3.89 8.37
N THR A 103 26.28 3.82 9.18
CA THR A 103 25.20 2.84 8.98
C THR A 103 24.45 3.08 7.69
N LEU A 104 24.08 4.33 7.39
CA LEU A 104 23.34 4.66 6.17
C LEU A 104 24.16 4.37 4.92
N TYR A 105 25.47 4.60 4.97
CA TYR A 105 26.38 4.23 3.89
C TYR A 105 26.41 2.71 3.65
N GLN A 106 26.46 1.89 4.71
CA GLN A 106 26.43 0.43 4.59
C GLN A 106 25.08 -0.08 4.04
N ILE A 107 23.96 0.48 4.51
CA ILE A 107 22.64 0.13 3.96
C ILE A 107 22.54 0.54 2.49
N THR A 108 23.11 1.69 2.11
CA THR A 108 23.17 2.14 0.72
C THR A 108 23.97 1.17 -0.15
N LYS A 109 25.14 0.71 0.31
CA LYS A 109 25.94 -0.31 -0.39
C LYS A 109 25.16 -1.58 -0.64
N PHE A 110 24.48 -2.08 0.39
CA PHE A 110 23.62 -3.24 0.26
C PHE A 110 22.54 -3.01 -0.80
N ALA A 111 21.91 -1.85 -0.78
CA ALA A 111 20.82 -1.53 -1.69
C ALA A 111 21.28 -1.36 -3.15
N VAL A 112 22.53 -0.92 -3.37
CA VAL A 112 23.18 -0.94 -4.69
C VAL A 112 23.37 -2.38 -5.21
N ILE A 113 23.75 -3.31 -4.33
CA ILE A 113 23.93 -4.74 -4.70
C ILE A 113 22.61 -5.36 -5.14
N ILE A 114 21.51 -5.11 -4.43
CA ILE A 114 20.19 -5.69 -4.73
C ILE A 114 19.38 -4.90 -5.76
N ARG A 115 19.96 -3.85 -6.36
CA ARG A 115 19.26 -2.99 -7.31
C ARG A 115 18.71 -3.81 -8.49
N PRO A 116 17.39 -3.74 -8.77
CA PRO A 116 16.83 -4.41 -9.93
C PRO A 116 17.46 -3.88 -11.23
N ARG A 117 17.97 -4.77 -12.09
CA ARG A 117 18.46 -4.38 -13.42
C ARG A 117 17.29 -3.96 -14.32
N PRO A 118 17.46 -2.96 -15.20
CA PRO A 118 16.50 -2.68 -16.27
C PRO A 118 16.38 -3.92 -17.17
N SER A 119 15.18 -4.49 -17.24
CA SER A 119 14.88 -5.74 -17.95
C SER A 119 15.08 -5.61 -19.46
N ALA A 120 16.30 -5.79 -19.96
CA ALA A 120 16.60 -5.69 -21.39
C ALA A 120 16.34 -7.00 -22.18
N THR A 121 16.03 -8.13 -21.51
CA THR A 121 15.93 -9.44 -22.20
C THR A 121 14.79 -10.33 -21.72
N ARG A 122 14.23 -11.14 -22.65
CA ARG A 122 13.21 -12.17 -22.38
C ARG A 122 13.60 -13.15 -21.28
N ALA A 123 14.89 -13.44 -21.09
CA ALA A 123 15.39 -14.34 -20.05
C ALA A 123 15.14 -13.87 -18.59
N ALA A 124 14.78 -12.60 -18.39
CA ALA A 124 14.39 -12.07 -17.08
C ALA A 124 13.01 -12.57 -16.59
N SER A 125 12.27 -13.35 -17.39
CA SER A 125 11.00 -13.97 -16.97
C SER A 125 11.13 -15.28 -16.21
N ASP A 126 12.32 -15.89 -16.16
CA ASP A 126 12.47 -17.27 -15.68
C ASP A 126 13.32 -17.31 -14.40
N ASP A 127 13.05 -16.38 -13.49
CA ASP A 127 13.70 -16.29 -12.18
C ASP A 127 12.96 -17.07 -11.08
N ASN A 128 11.97 -17.90 -11.44
CA ASN A 128 11.22 -18.71 -10.48
C ASN A 128 12.10 -19.56 -9.56
N ARG A 129 13.23 -20.08 -10.07
CA ARG A 129 14.20 -20.88 -9.29
C ARG A 129 15.10 -20.08 -8.35
N LEU A 130 15.04 -18.74 -8.38
CA LEU A 130 15.93 -17.88 -7.62
C LEU A 130 15.46 -17.63 -6.17
N LYS A 131 14.28 -18.11 -5.78
CA LYS A 131 13.68 -17.95 -4.44
C LYS A 131 13.81 -16.52 -3.92
N ASP A 132 14.60 -16.28 -2.86
CA ASP A 132 14.79 -14.96 -2.25
C ASP A 132 15.50 -13.94 -3.17
N LEU A 133 16.17 -14.42 -4.22
CA LEU A 133 16.89 -13.60 -5.20
C LEU A 133 16.04 -13.22 -6.43
N LYS A 134 14.74 -13.49 -6.40
CA LYS A 134 13.83 -13.02 -7.43
C LYS A 134 13.87 -11.50 -7.55
N THR A 135 13.78 -11.03 -8.78
CA THR A 135 13.74 -9.59 -9.10
C THR A 135 12.58 -8.90 -8.38
N PHE A 136 11.45 -9.58 -8.21
CA PHE A 136 10.29 -9.11 -7.46
C PHE A 136 10.64 -8.75 -6.01
N ARG A 137 11.24 -9.68 -5.27
CA ARG A 137 11.67 -9.45 -3.88
C ARG A 137 12.72 -8.35 -3.81
N ALA A 138 13.74 -8.40 -4.67
CA ALA A 138 14.79 -7.39 -4.72
C ALA A 138 14.23 -5.97 -4.94
N LYS A 139 13.25 -5.82 -5.84
CA LYS A 139 12.54 -4.57 -6.10
C LYS A 139 11.75 -4.08 -4.89
N GLU A 140 11.07 -4.97 -4.18
CA GLU A 140 10.34 -4.62 -2.95
C GLU A 140 11.28 -4.18 -1.83
N ILE A 141 12.36 -4.91 -1.59
CA ILE A 141 13.37 -4.56 -0.58
C ILE A 141 14.01 -3.21 -0.94
N TYR A 142 14.40 -3.01 -2.20
CA TYR A 142 14.96 -1.75 -2.67
C TYR A 142 14.00 -0.56 -2.46
N LYS A 143 12.70 -0.74 -2.80
CA LYS A 143 11.65 0.26 -2.58
C LYS A 143 11.52 0.59 -1.09
N ASN A 144 11.54 -0.41 -0.22
CA ASN A 144 11.40 -0.21 1.23
C ASN A 144 12.64 0.44 1.85
N ILE A 145 13.85 0.11 1.41
CA ILE A 145 15.07 0.82 1.80
C ILE A 145 15.02 2.28 1.33
N SER A 146 14.56 2.54 0.10
CA SER A 146 14.41 3.91 -0.41
C SER A 146 13.44 4.73 0.45
N ASN A 147 12.32 4.14 0.87
CA ASN A 147 11.36 4.77 1.78
C ASN A 147 11.96 5.02 3.18
N LEU A 148 12.74 4.07 3.71
CA LEU A 148 13.47 4.24 4.97
C LEU A 148 14.45 5.42 4.88
N MET A 149 15.25 5.48 3.81
CA MET A 149 16.20 6.57 3.56
C MET A 149 15.49 7.92 3.50
N TYR A 150 14.34 7.98 2.83
CA TYR A 150 13.51 9.18 2.79
C TYR A 150 13.02 9.61 4.18
N ASN A 151 12.48 8.68 4.97
CA ASN A 151 11.99 8.99 6.31
C ASN A 151 13.12 9.45 7.25
N VAL A 152 14.31 8.86 7.16
CA VAL A 152 15.50 9.31 7.89
C VAL A 152 15.96 10.68 7.42
N SER A 153 15.99 10.92 6.10
CA SER A 153 16.37 12.21 5.52
C SER A 153 15.46 13.35 5.97
N ARG A 154 14.16 13.09 6.16
CA ARG A 154 13.23 14.07 6.74
C ARG A 154 13.62 14.52 8.13
N ILE A 155 14.17 13.63 8.96
CA ILE A 155 14.68 13.97 10.31
C ILE A 155 15.86 14.94 10.16
N PHE A 156 16.80 14.63 9.26
CA PHE A 156 17.95 15.49 9.01
C PHE A 156 17.53 16.86 8.49
N LYS A 157 16.62 16.90 7.51
CA LYS A 157 16.07 18.15 6.99
C LYS A 157 15.42 18.98 8.09
N TYR A 158 14.58 18.37 8.93
CA TYR A 158 13.94 19.05 10.04
C TYR A 158 14.98 19.66 11.01
N HIS A 159 15.99 18.88 11.42
CA HIS A 159 16.98 19.34 12.38
C HIS A 159 18.08 20.25 11.78
N SER A 160 18.24 20.26 10.46
CA SER A 160 19.11 21.22 9.76
C SER A 160 18.55 22.64 9.80
N GLN A 161 17.21 22.78 9.79
CA GLN A 161 16.47 24.04 9.71
C GLN A 161 16.34 24.79 11.04
N PHE A 162 16.96 24.30 12.12
CA PHE A 162 17.01 24.96 13.44
C PHE A 162 17.64 26.37 13.45
N LYS A 163 18.05 26.91 12.30
CA LYS A 163 18.48 28.31 12.18
C LYS A 163 17.30 29.29 12.12
N ASP A 164 16.12 28.87 11.67
CA ASP A 164 14.99 29.77 11.42
C ASP A 164 13.74 29.29 12.18
N ASN A 165 13.49 29.92 13.33
CA ASN A 165 12.30 29.68 14.16
C ASN A 165 10.95 30.10 13.51
N ASN A 166 10.87 30.30 12.19
CA ASN A 166 9.68 30.86 11.53
C ASN A 166 9.55 30.38 10.06
N PHE A 167 9.27 29.10 9.83
CA PHE A 167 8.77 28.70 8.51
C PHE A 167 7.64 27.67 8.59
N GLU A 168 6.45 28.11 8.21
CA GLU A 168 5.32 27.27 7.83
C GLU A 168 5.70 26.40 6.62
N PHE A 169 5.47 25.09 6.76
CA PHE A 169 5.70 24.10 5.72
C PHE A 169 4.64 24.23 4.62
N SER A 170 4.94 25.01 3.57
CA SER A 170 4.27 24.88 2.28
C SER A 170 5.02 23.83 1.46
N LEU A 171 4.56 22.57 1.51
CA LEU A 171 5.18 21.48 0.76
C LEU A 171 4.47 21.32 -0.59
N LEU A 172 5.26 21.41 -1.65
CA LEU A 172 4.90 21.27 -3.06
C LEU A 172 3.86 20.16 -3.30
N ASN A 173 2.69 20.57 -3.78
CA ASN A 173 1.89 19.77 -4.71
C ASN A 173 2.75 19.49 -5.96
N TYR A 174 2.41 18.42 -6.69
CA TYR A 174 3.05 17.90 -7.90
C TYR A 174 4.09 16.79 -7.68
N LEU A 175 3.60 15.55 -7.57
CA LEU A 175 3.88 14.47 -8.52
C LEU A 175 2.75 13.41 -8.41
N PRO A 176 2.21 12.90 -9.54
CA PRO A 176 1.17 11.88 -9.55
C PRO A 176 1.77 10.47 -9.49
N GLY A 177 1.21 9.61 -8.63
CA GLY A 177 1.48 8.18 -8.61
C GLY A 177 1.82 7.65 -7.23
N ASN A 178 0.92 6.82 -6.71
CA ASN A 178 0.92 6.09 -5.43
C ASN A 178 0.27 6.82 -4.25
N LEU A 179 -1.03 6.55 -4.14
CA LEU A 179 -1.92 6.85 -3.03
C LEU A 179 -1.42 6.14 -1.76
N PHE A 180 -0.70 6.87 -0.89
CA PHE A 180 -0.68 6.72 0.58
C PHE A 180 0.17 7.82 1.26
N MET A 181 0.38 8.96 0.60
CA MET A 181 1.03 10.13 1.21
C MET A 181 -0.04 10.94 1.94
N ASN A 182 -0.56 10.41 3.06
CA ASN A 182 -1.38 11.19 3.96
C ASN A 182 -0.52 12.28 4.63
N LYS A 183 -1.02 13.52 4.54
CA LYS A 183 -0.58 14.79 5.14
C LYS A 183 0.49 14.67 6.24
N PHE A 184 1.67 15.22 5.98
CA PHE A 184 2.80 15.17 6.91
C PHE A 184 3.02 16.48 7.67
N ASN A 185 2.22 16.68 8.73
CA ASN A 185 2.67 17.39 9.94
C ASN A 185 3.00 16.32 10.99
N VAL A 186 4.02 15.51 10.72
CA VAL A 186 4.51 14.54 11.72
C VAL A 186 5.34 15.32 12.74
N ARG A 187 4.95 15.25 14.02
CA ARG A 187 5.71 15.87 15.11
C ARG A 187 7.06 15.15 15.21
N VAL A 188 8.08 15.83 15.75
CA VAL A 188 9.43 15.25 15.96
C VAL A 188 9.37 13.89 16.65
N LYS A 189 8.40 13.72 17.55
CA LYS A 189 8.16 12.51 18.33
C LYS A 189 7.70 11.31 17.50
N ASP A 190 7.11 11.52 16.33
CA ASP A 190 6.63 10.40 15.48
C ASP A 190 7.67 9.97 14.44
N HIS A 191 8.83 10.65 14.37
CA HIS A 191 9.93 10.26 13.49
C HIS A 191 10.52 8.88 13.80
N PRO A 192 10.83 8.53 15.07
CA PRO A 192 11.29 7.17 15.40
C PRO A 192 10.25 6.09 15.02
N VAL A 193 8.95 6.39 15.21
CA VAL A 193 7.86 5.48 14.85
C VAL A 193 7.83 5.24 13.34
N ALA A 194 7.94 6.28 12.52
CA ALA A 194 7.99 6.16 11.06
C ALA A 194 9.22 5.35 10.57
N VAL A 195 10.38 5.52 11.21
CA VAL A 195 11.58 4.74 10.92
C VAL A 195 11.40 3.27 11.30
N LYS A 196 10.89 2.98 12.50
CA LYS A 196 10.56 1.60 12.94
C LYS A 196 9.59 0.92 11.99
N GLN A 197 8.51 1.60 11.58
CA GLN A 197 7.56 1.08 10.60
C GLN A 197 8.23 0.79 9.24
N SER A 198 9.18 1.63 8.82
CA SER A 198 9.94 1.42 7.58
C SER A 198 10.88 0.21 7.69
N ILE A 199 11.55 0.05 8.82
CA ILE A 199 12.39 -1.13 9.14
C ILE A 199 11.54 -2.41 9.13
N ASN A 200 10.39 -2.41 9.81
CA ASN A 200 9.49 -3.55 9.84
C ASN A 200 9.01 -3.94 8.43
N ARG A 201 8.75 -2.97 7.54
CA ARG A 201 8.42 -3.26 6.13
C ARG A 201 9.56 -3.93 5.38
N ILE A 202 10.82 -3.58 5.67
CA ILE A 202 11.99 -4.23 5.09
C ILE A 202 12.09 -5.67 5.59
N ILE A 203 11.96 -5.90 6.90
CA ILE A 203 11.97 -7.24 7.53
C ILE A 203 10.88 -8.13 6.92
N ILE A 204 9.65 -7.64 6.87
CA ILE A 204 8.50 -8.30 6.23
C ILE A 204 8.82 -8.70 4.77
N SER A 205 9.56 -7.86 4.03
CA SER A 205 9.93 -8.16 2.64
C SER A 205 10.98 -9.27 2.50
N PHE A 206 11.67 -9.61 3.59
CA PHE A 206 12.56 -10.77 3.67
C PHE A 206 11.80 -12.03 4.08
N THR A 207 10.97 -11.92 5.11
CA THR A 207 10.44 -13.08 5.82
C THR A 207 9.11 -13.58 5.29
N GLU A 208 8.24 -12.69 4.81
CA GLU A 208 6.88 -13.06 4.41
C GLU A 208 6.84 -13.80 3.08
N ASP A 209 5.70 -14.44 2.84
CA ASP A 209 5.38 -15.10 1.58
C ASP A 209 5.14 -14.09 0.44
N GLU A 210 5.55 -14.44 -0.79
CA GLU A 210 5.39 -13.58 -1.97
C GLU A 210 3.94 -13.24 -2.31
N PHE A 211 3.01 -14.14 -2.03
CA PHE A 211 1.57 -13.92 -2.14
C PHE A 211 1.10 -12.89 -1.14
N PHE A 212 1.54 -12.97 0.12
CA PHE A 212 1.22 -11.95 1.13
C PHE A 212 1.75 -10.56 0.74
N MET A 213 2.97 -10.50 0.20
CA MET A 213 3.53 -9.24 -0.32
C MET A 213 2.70 -8.65 -1.48
N ALA A 214 2.11 -9.51 -2.31
CA ALA A 214 1.26 -9.08 -3.42
C ALA A 214 -0.12 -8.57 -2.96
N GLN A 215 -0.59 -8.96 -1.78
CA GLN A 215 -1.91 -8.62 -1.23
C GLN A 215 -1.96 -7.29 -0.47
N LYS A 216 -0.80 -6.72 -0.13
CA LYS A 216 -0.65 -5.61 0.82
C LYS A 216 -1.59 -4.41 0.57
N ASP A 217 -1.90 -4.12 -0.69
CA ASP A 217 -2.66 -2.95 -1.10
C ASP A 217 -4.15 -3.26 -1.43
N TRP A 218 -4.54 -4.54 -1.41
CA TRP A 218 -5.88 -5.00 -1.82
C TRP A 218 -7.00 -4.52 -0.89
N LYS A 219 -6.70 -4.18 0.36
CA LYS A 219 -7.66 -3.62 1.32
C LYS A 219 -8.23 -2.28 0.82
N SER A 220 -7.41 -1.45 0.20
CA SER A 220 -7.82 -0.17 -0.36
C SER A 220 -8.79 -0.37 -1.53
N ALA A 221 -8.50 -1.31 -2.43
CA ALA A 221 -9.39 -1.66 -3.52
C ALA A 221 -10.74 -2.22 -3.02
N ILE A 222 -10.74 -3.06 -1.97
CA ILE A 222 -11.97 -3.56 -1.33
C ILE A 222 -12.84 -2.41 -0.80
N ASN A 223 -12.22 -1.46 -0.09
CA ASN A 223 -12.92 -0.30 0.47
C ASN A 223 -13.50 0.59 -0.63
N ALA A 224 -12.74 0.84 -1.69
CA ALA A 224 -13.22 1.60 -2.83
C ALA A 224 -14.40 0.90 -3.54
N ILE A 225 -14.32 -0.41 -3.77
CA ILE A 225 -15.42 -1.18 -4.37
C ILE A 225 -16.68 -1.10 -3.48
N ASN A 226 -16.53 -1.11 -2.15
CA ASN A 226 -17.64 -0.89 -1.22
C ASN A 226 -18.30 0.48 -1.43
N THR A 227 -17.51 1.55 -1.52
CA THR A 227 -18.02 2.89 -1.83
C THR A 227 -18.79 2.91 -3.15
N PHE A 228 -18.26 2.29 -4.21
CA PHE A 228 -18.96 2.22 -5.50
C PHE A 228 -20.26 1.40 -5.45
N ILE A 229 -20.30 0.31 -4.67
CA ILE A 229 -21.55 -0.44 -4.45
C ILE A 229 -22.59 0.46 -3.78
N TYR A 230 -22.19 1.21 -2.76
CA TYR A 230 -23.07 2.13 -2.04
C TYR A 230 -23.60 3.23 -2.97
N THR A 231 -22.70 3.99 -3.60
CA THR A 231 -23.08 5.08 -4.51
C THR A 231 -23.97 4.59 -5.65
N LEU A 232 -23.66 3.43 -6.27
CA LEU A 232 -24.51 2.88 -7.32
C LEU A 232 -25.89 2.45 -6.78
N THR A 233 -25.95 1.95 -5.54
CA THR A 233 -27.22 1.56 -4.88
C THR A 233 -28.09 2.78 -4.59
N GLU A 234 -27.50 3.89 -4.14
CA GLU A 234 -28.22 5.17 -3.96
C GLU A 234 -28.82 5.67 -5.28
N HIS A 235 -28.06 5.60 -6.37
CA HIS A 235 -28.55 5.99 -7.70
C HIS A 235 -29.67 5.07 -8.22
N ILE A 236 -29.65 3.79 -7.84
CA ILE A 236 -30.70 2.80 -8.17
C ILE A 236 -31.97 3.04 -7.34
N ASN A 237 -31.83 3.41 -6.06
CA ASN A 237 -32.91 3.58 -5.11
C ASN A 237 -32.89 5.00 -4.50
N PRO A 238 -33.22 6.05 -5.27
CA PRO A 238 -33.22 7.41 -4.77
C PRO A 238 -34.43 7.64 -3.84
N THR A 239 -34.34 7.20 -2.58
CA THR A 239 -35.30 7.53 -1.52
C THR A 239 -34.56 8.13 -0.33
N THR A 240 -34.96 9.36 0.00
CA THR A 240 -34.63 10.18 1.19
C THR A 240 -33.99 9.42 2.35
N ILE A 241 -32.67 9.40 2.39
CA ILE A 241 -31.93 9.18 3.63
C ILE A 241 -31.11 10.45 3.81
N ASP A 242 -31.51 11.23 4.80
CA ASP A 242 -30.74 12.33 5.36
C ASP A 242 -29.36 11.78 5.76
N SER A 243 -28.32 12.40 5.23
CA SER A 243 -26.95 11.92 5.39
C SER A 243 -26.48 12.18 6.82
N HIS A 244 -26.69 11.20 7.70
CA HIS A 244 -25.88 11.07 8.90
C HIS A 244 -25.39 9.62 9.02
N TYR A 245 -24.09 9.47 8.77
CA TYR A 245 -23.32 8.26 8.98
C TYR A 245 -23.54 7.70 10.39
N ASN A 246 -23.78 6.39 10.52
CA ASN A 246 -23.61 5.70 11.78
C ASN A 246 -22.63 4.53 11.61
N TYR A 247 -21.43 4.67 12.17
CA TYR A 247 -20.36 3.66 12.13
C TYR A 247 -20.66 2.41 12.98
N GLU A 248 -21.75 2.43 13.76
CA GLU A 248 -22.00 1.44 14.81
C GLU A 248 -22.71 0.15 14.34
N GLU A 249 -23.34 0.11 13.14
CA GLU A 249 -24.09 -1.08 12.72
C GLU A 249 -23.21 -2.21 12.16
N GLU A 250 -22.05 -1.90 11.57
CA GLU A 250 -21.10 -2.94 11.11
C GLU A 250 -20.27 -3.53 12.27
N GLU A 251 -20.14 -2.84 13.41
CA GLU A 251 -19.41 -3.36 14.57
C GLU A 251 -20.21 -4.46 15.29
N LYS A 252 -21.53 -4.38 15.27
CA LYS A 252 -22.43 -5.43 15.83
C LYS A 252 -22.44 -6.72 15.00
N GLU A 253 -22.09 -6.67 13.72
CA GLU A 253 -21.85 -7.88 12.91
C GLU A 253 -20.44 -8.47 13.15
N ARG A 254 -19.44 -7.67 13.52
CA ARG A 254 -18.09 -8.17 13.87
C ARG A 254 -18.08 -8.98 15.17
N VAL A 255 -18.91 -8.62 16.15
CA VAL A 255 -18.99 -9.31 17.46
C VAL A 255 -19.66 -10.70 17.35
N LYS A 256 -20.41 -10.99 16.29
CA LYS A 256 -21.04 -12.32 16.11
C LYS A 256 -20.16 -13.36 15.43
N ASP A 257 -19.13 -12.94 14.68
CA ASP A 257 -18.18 -13.82 14.01
C ASP A 257 -16.82 -13.80 14.75
N GLY A 258 -16.83 -14.22 16.03
CA GLY A 258 -15.67 -14.75 16.77
C GLY A 258 -14.29 -14.12 16.50
N PHE A 259 -14.19 -12.80 16.51
CA PHE A 259 -12.92 -12.09 16.50
C PHE A 259 -12.43 -11.95 17.95
N ASP A 260 -11.43 -12.73 18.32
CA ASP A 260 -10.58 -12.41 19.46
C ASP A 260 -9.62 -11.28 19.01
N GLU A 261 -9.87 -10.08 19.53
CA GLU A 261 -8.94 -8.95 19.45
C GLU A 261 -7.81 -9.15 20.47
N GLU A 262 -6.68 -9.66 20.02
CA GLU A 262 -5.39 -9.33 20.64
C GLU A 262 -4.61 -8.49 19.63
N ASP A 263 -4.63 -7.18 19.83
CA ASP A 263 -3.46 -6.31 19.78
C ASP A 263 -3.88 -4.87 20.09
N GLY A 264 -3.47 -4.40 21.26
CA GLY A 264 -3.85 -3.13 21.85
C GLY A 264 -3.37 -1.92 21.06
N TYR A 265 -4.31 -1.03 20.78
CA TYR A 265 -4.06 0.39 20.55
C TYR A 265 -4.82 1.15 21.62
N ASP A 266 -4.08 1.79 22.52
CA ASP A 266 -4.63 2.68 23.54
C ASP A 266 -5.35 3.85 22.85
N GLU A 267 -6.65 3.97 23.13
CA GLU A 267 -7.43 5.19 22.93
C GLU A 267 -6.77 6.34 23.69
N ILE A 268 -6.41 7.41 22.97
CA ILE A 268 -6.11 8.70 23.60
C ILE A 268 -7.31 9.61 23.30
N ASP A 269 -8.16 9.70 24.30
CA ASP A 269 -9.19 10.71 24.46
C ASP A 269 -8.59 12.08 24.82
N GLY A 270 -9.27 13.13 24.38
CA GLY A 270 -9.11 14.51 24.85
C GLY A 270 -8.45 15.45 23.83
N TYR A 271 -9.22 16.39 23.28
CA TYR A 271 -9.18 17.80 23.67
C TYR A 271 -10.15 18.62 22.81
N ASP A 272 -11.19 19.13 23.47
CA ASP A 272 -11.76 20.48 23.44
C ASP A 272 -11.94 21.18 22.08
N GLU A 273 -13.20 21.19 21.64
CA GLU A 273 -13.78 22.13 20.68
C GLU A 273 -13.90 23.53 21.29
N GLU A 274 -12.99 24.43 20.95
CA GLU A 274 -13.31 25.87 20.87
C GLU A 274 -12.55 26.48 19.71
N ASP A 275 -13.23 26.73 18.59
CA ASP A 275 -13.02 27.92 17.77
C ASP A 275 -14.22 28.11 16.81
N GLY A 276 -14.70 29.36 16.74
CA GLY A 276 -16.01 29.77 16.25
C GLY A 276 -16.25 29.68 14.73
N PRO A 277 -17.46 30.09 14.27
CA PRO A 277 -17.91 29.82 12.92
C PRO A 277 -17.14 30.68 11.90
N ILE A 278 -16.39 29.99 11.04
CA ILE A 278 -15.91 30.57 9.79
C ILE A 278 -17.07 30.46 8.79
N GLU A 279 -17.78 31.56 8.58
CA GLU A 279 -18.68 31.74 7.44
C GLU A 279 -17.85 31.83 6.17
N ASP A 280 -17.47 30.68 5.61
CA ASP A 280 -17.01 30.60 4.24
C ASP A 280 -18.22 30.33 3.34
N ASP A 281 -18.62 31.41 2.67
CA ASP A 281 -19.66 31.53 1.66
C ASP A 281 -19.27 30.70 0.40
N TYR A 282 -19.30 29.37 0.52
CA TYR A 282 -19.28 28.48 -0.63
C TYR A 282 -20.71 28.35 -1.14
N ASP A 283 -20.99 29.08 -2.21
CA ASP A 283 -22.14 28.90 -3.10
C ASP A 283 -22.29 27.39 -3.40
N GLU A 284 -23.19 26.77 -2.66
CA GLU A 284 -23.58 25.37 -2.78
C GLU A 284 -24.36 25.26 -4.08
N GLY A 285 -23.61 25.21 -5.17
CA GLY A 285 -24.07 24.90 -6.51
C GLY A 285 -24.71 23.53 -6.46
N ARG A 286 -26.01 23.53 -6.17
CA ARG A 286 -26.94 22.42 -6.19
C ARG A 286 -26.57 21.49 -7.36
N SER A 287 -25.87 20.40 -7.05
CA SER A 287 -25.51 19.40 -8.04
C SER A 287 -26.81 18.85 -8.59
N ASP A 288 -27.17 19.28 -9.80
CA ASP A 288 -28.23 18.69 -10.61
C ASP A 288 -27.83 17.25 -10.96
N SER A 289 -27.88 16.36 -9.96
CA SER A 289 -27.94 14.92 -10.15
C SER A 289 -29.29 14.59 -10.74
N LYS A 290 -29.42 14.84 -12.05
CA LYS A 290 -30.55 14.36 -12.85
C LYS A 290 -30.65 12.84 -12.62
N ARG A 291 -31.75 12.42 -12.00
CA ARG A 291 -32.07 11.02 -11.71
C ARG A 291 -31.88 10.15 -12.95
N LEU A 292 -31.28 8.97 -12.77
CA LEU A 292 -31.12 7.97 -13.82
C LEU A 292 -32.48 7.59 -14.42
N SER A 293 -32.51 7.37 -15.73
CA SER A 293 -33.66 6.80 -16.42
C SER A 293 -33.95 5.39 -15.91
N GLU A 294 -35.21 4.92 -16.00
CA GLU A 294 -35.58 3.56 -15.60
C GLU A 294 -34.73 2.48 -16.32
N LEU A 295 -34.35 2.73 -17.57
CA LEU A 295 -33.46 1.84 -18.32
C LEU A 295 -32.02 1.88 -17.76
N ALA A 296 -31.52 3.05 -17.38
CA ALA A 296 -30.22 3.20 -16.74
C ALA A 296 -30.19 2.57 -15.34
N ILE A 297 -31.27 2.66 -14.57
CA ILE A 297 -31.42 1.99 -13.26
C ILE A 297 -31.35 0.47 -13.42
N ARG A 298 -32.04 -0.10 -14.42
CA ARG A 298 -31.95 -1.55 -14.72
C ARG A 298 -30.55 -1.97 -15.11
N LEU A 299 -29.87 -1.15 -15.91
CA LEU A 299 -28.49 -1.39 -16.31
C LEU A 299 -27.55 -1.35 -15.09
N ALA A 300 -27.62 -0.31 -14.26
CA ALA A 300 -26.86 -0.19 -13.02
C ALA A 300 -27.10 -1.38 -12.09
N ARG A 301 -28.36 -1.81 -11.92
CA ARG A 301 -28.72 -2.98 -11.10
C ARG A 301 -28.10 -4.28 -11.62
N SER A 302 -27.97 -4.43 -12.94
CA SER A 302 -27.32 -5.60 -13.55
C SER A 302 -25.81 -5.63 -13.34
N ALA A 303 -25.19 -4.49 -13.04
CA ALA A 303 -23.75 -4.39 -12.79
C ALA A 303 -23.38 -4.74 -11.34
N LEU A 304 -24.26 -4.50 -10.35
CA LEU A 304 -24.01 -4.75 -8.91
C LEU A 304 -23.36 -6.12 -8.59
N PRO A 305 -23.77 -7.25 -9.21
CA PRO A 305 -23.11 -8.53 -8.98
C PRO A 305 -21.61 -8.53 -9.33
N ILE A 306 -21.17 -7.81 -10.37
CA ILE A 306 -19.75 -7.71 -10.75
C ILE A 306 -18.95 -7.02 -9.64
N PHE A 307 -19.45 -5.91 -9.10
CA PHE A 307 -18.81 -5.18 -8.00
C PHE A 307 -18.72 -6.07 -6.75
N LYS A 308 -19.85 -6.69 -6.37
CA LYS A 308 -19.93 -7.58 -5.20
C LYS A 308 -19.00 -8.78 -5.33
N LEU A 309 -18.95 -9.41 -6.50
CA LEU A 309 -18.08 -10.55 -6.76
C LEU A 309 -16.61 -10.15 -6.80
N SER A 310 -16.27 -8.97 -7.35
CA SER A 310 -14.90 -8.44 -7.34
C SER A 310 -14.41 -8.21 -5.92
N ARG A 311 -15.24 -7.55 -5.09
CA ARG A 311 -14.97 -7.37 -3.66
C ARG A 311 -14.85 -8.70 -2.93
N LEU A 312 -15.77 -9.62 -3.16
CA LEU A 312 -15.76 -10.95 -2.54
C LEU A 312 -14.48 -11.70 -2.91
N PHE A 313 -14.01 -11.57 -4.15
CA PHE A 313 -12.80 -12.23 -4.61
C PHE A 313 -11.58 -11.72 -3.87
N LEU A 314 -11.34 -10.41 -3.89
CA LEU A 314 -10.23 -9.79 -3.18
C LEU A 314 -10.30 -10.07 -1.67
N GLY A 315 -11.49 -9.93 -1.08
CA GLY A 315 -11.71 -10.19 0.34
C GLY A 315 -11.50 -11.66 0.72
N LYS A 316 -11.85 -12.60 -0.15
CA LYS A 316 -11.60 -14.02 0.09
C LYS A 316 -10.12 -14.34 0.06
N LEU A 317 -9.38 -13.74 -0.87
CA LEU A 317 -7.94 -13.97 -0.96
C LEU A 317 -7.19 -13.28 0.18
N MET A 318 -7.58 -12.07 0.60
CA MET A 318 -7.01 -11.38 1.77
C MET A 318 -7.11 -12.18 3.08
N ARG A 319 -8.06 -13.13 3.16
CA ARG A 319 -8.21 -14.02 4.31
C ARG A 319 -7.24 -15.20 4.30
N ILE A 320 -6.60 -15.49 3.17
CA ILE A 320 -5.58 -16.55 3.08
C ILE A 320 -4.34 -16.02 3.80
N ARG A 321 -4.04 -16.61 4.95
CA ARG A 321 -2.91 -16.19 5.80
C ARG A 321 -1.64 -17.01 5.49
N THR A 322 -0.48 -16.44 5.81
CA THR A 322 0.82 -17.09 5.61
C THR A 322 0.99 -18.37 6.43
N ASN A 323 0.31 -18.49 7.58
CA ASN A 323 0.31 -19.69 8.41
C ASN A 323 -0.47 -20.88 7.81
N GLU A 324 -1.28 -20.65 6.77
CA GLU A 324 -2.05 -21.69 6.06
C GLU A 324 -1.21 -22.44 5.00
N PHE A 325 0.03 -22.02 4.73
CA PHE A 325 0.91 -22.65 3.72
C PHE A 325 1.87 -23.70 4.32
N GLN A 326 2.18 -24.76 3.56
CA GLN A 326 3.08 -25.88 3.96
C GLN A 326 4.59 -25.55 4.02
N LEU A 327 4.96 -24.27 4.06
CA LEU A 327 6.31 -23.70 3.89
C LEU A 327 6.86 -23.75 2.46
N GLU A 328 6.97 -22.57 1.85
CA GLU A 328 8.23 -21.89 1.47
C GLU A 328 7.87 -20.40 1.31
N SER A 329 8.73 -19.46 1.73
CA SER A 329 8.49 -18.01 1.52
C SER A 329 8.42 -17.65 0.03
N SER A 330 8.91 -18.53 -0.84
CA SER A 330 8.92 -18.37 -2.29
C SER A 330 7.99 -19.36 -2.98
N THR A 331 7.13 -18.84 -3.86
CA THR A 331 6.30 -19.63 -4.76
C THR A 331 7.07 -20.00 -6.04
N ASP A 332 6.57 -20.90 -6.88
CA ASP A 332 7.16 -21.11 -8.22
C ASP A 332 6.75 -20.03 -9.25
N MET A 333 6.05 -18.97 -8.81
CA MET A 333 5.75 -17.81 -9.66
C MET A 333 7.04 -17.06 -10.00
N ASN A 334 7.22 -16.68 -11.26
CA ASN A 334 8.28 -15.77 -11.65
C ASN A 334 7.96 -14.32 -11.27
N SER A 335 8.97 -13.44 -11.29
CA SER A 335 8.80 -12.04 -10.92
C SER A 335 7.77 -11.30 -11.76
N LYS A 336 7.57 -11.66 -13.04
CA LYS A 336 6.55 -11.02 -13.89
C LYS A 336 5.14 -11.39 -13.46
N GLN A 337 4.93 -12.65 -13.07
CA GLN A 337 3.65 -13.12 -12.54
C GLN A 337 3.35 -12.44 -11.20
N LEU A 338 4.35 -12.35 -10.31
CA LEU A 338 4.24 -11.67 -9.02
C LEU A 338 4.00 -10.16 -9.15
N ASP A 339 4.74 -9.46 -10.03
CA ASP A 339 4.51 -8.04 -10.31
C ASP A 339 3.09 -7.79 -10.83
N LYS A 340 2.61 -8.64 -11.75
CA LYS A 340 1.25 -8.52 -12.30
C LYS A 340 0.18 -8.86 -11.26
N LEU A 341 0.44 -9.82 -10.37
CA LEU A 341 -0.45 -10.14 -9.26
C LEU A 341 -0.51 -8.99 -8.25
N LYS A 342 0.64 -8.41 -7.91
CA LYS A 342 0.75 -7.28 -7.00
C LYS A 342 -0.03 -6.06 -7.52
N GLY A 343 0.17 -5.67 -8.78
CA GLY A 343 -0.55 -4.52 -9.36
C GLY A 343 -1.98 -4.83 -9.83
N SER A 344 -2.54 -5.99 -9.46
CA SER A 344 -3.85 -6.40 -9.95
C SER A 344 -5.00 -5.67 -9.27
N ASP A 345 -4.82 -5.21 -8.03
CA ASP A 345 -5.80 -4.43 -7.29
C ASP A 345 -6.00 -3.03 -7.88
N ASP A 346 -4.93 -2.32 -8.19
CA ASP A 346 -4.99 -1.02 -8.89
C ASP A 346 -5.68 -1.20 -10.25
N TYR A 347 -5.32 -2.27 -10.99
CA TYR A 347 -5.93 -2.55 -12.28
C TYR A 347 -7.44 -2.89 -12.17
N ILE A 348 -7.82 -3.72 -11.18
CA ILE A 348 -9.22 -4.05 -10.89
C ILE A 348 -9.98 -2.78 -10.49
N PHE A 349 -9.40 -1.94 -9.64
CA PHE A 349 -9.96 -0.65 -9.24
C PHE A 349 -10.23 0.23 -10.46
N ASP A 350 -9.24 0.40 -11.35
CA ASP A 350 -9.36 1.20 -12.57
C ASP A 350 -10.46 0.70 -13.52
N GLN A 351 -10.65 -0.63 -13.63
CA GLN A 351 -11.75 -1.17 -14.42
C GLN A 351 -13.10 -0.91 -13.74
N ILE A 352 -13.20 -1.12 -12.42
CA ILE A 352 -14.43 -0.95 -11.66
C ILE A 352 -14.88 0.51 -11.61
N ILE A 353 -13.98 1.47 -11.35
CA ILE A 353 -14.29 2.90 -11.36
C ILE A 353 -14.77 3.32 -12.76
N GLY A 354 -14.12 2.84 -13.81
CA GLY A 354 -14.53 3.12 -15.18
C GLY A 354 -15.93 2.59 -15.53
N ILE A 355 -16.26 1.38 -15.06
CA ILE A 355 -17.62 0.81 -15.19
C ILE A 355 -18.61 1.68 -14.41
N HIS A 356 -18.30 2.01 -13.16
CA HIS A 356 -19.15 2.82 -12.29
C HIS A 356 -19.46 4.20 -12.89
N GLU A 357 -18.44 4.92 -13.34
CA GLU A 357 -18.60 6.22 -13.98
C GLU A 357 -19.44 6.15 -15.26
N SER A 358 -19.22 5.10 -16.06
CA SER A 358 -20.00 4.87 -17.29
C SER A 358 -21.48 4.66 -16.98
N LEU A 359 -21.79 3.95 -15.89
CA LEU A 359 -23.18 3.70 -15.46
C LEU A 359 -23.86 4.96 -14.93
N ILE A 360 -23.18 5.77 -14.12
CA ILE A 360 -23.76 7.01 -13.56
C ILE A 360 -23.98 8.06 -14.66
N LYS A 361 -23.10 8.11 -15.67
CA LYS A 361 -23.16 9.09 -16.75
C LYS A 361 -23.90 8.58 -17.99
N VAL A 362 -24.46 7.36 -17.97
CA VAL A 362 -24.98 6.67 -19.17
C VAL A 362 -26.04 7.45 -19.93
N ASP A 363 -26.90 8.20 -19.23
CA ASP A 363 -27.94 9.02 -19.86
C ASP A 363 -27.42 10.33 -20.48
N ARG A 364 -26.17 10.71 -20.17
CA ARG A 364 -25.55 11.98 -20.58
C ARG A 364 -24.58 11.84 -21.75
N ILE A 365 -24.09 10.62 -22.04
CA ILE A 365 -23.02 10.35 -23.01
C ILE A 365 -23.57 9.68 -24.29
N ILE A 366 -22.83 9.75 -25.40
CA ILE A 366 -23.11 9.01 -26.63
C ILE A 366 -23.06 7.50 -26.34
N GLN A 367 -24.12 6.79 -26.71
CA GLN A 367 -24.31 5.40 -26.32
C GLN A 367 -23.29 4.46 -26.94
N THR A 368 -22.95 4.63 -28.21
CA THR A 368 -22.01 3.73 -28.93
C THR A 368 -20.65 3.69 -28.25
N ASP A 369 -20.08 4.87 -27.98
CA ASP A 369 -18.80 5.01 -27.27
C ASP A 369 -18.87 4.42 -25.85
N THR A 370 -20.05 4.51 -25.21
CA THR A 370 -20.27 3.93 -23.88
C THR A 370 -20.34 2.40 -23.91
N ILE A 371 -20.87 1.78 -24.98
CA ILE A 371 -20.89 0.30 -25.13
C ILE A 371 -19.47 -0.21 -25.22
N GLU A 372 -18.69 0.35 -26.15
CA GLU A 372 -17.35 -0.14 -26.46
C GLU A 372 -16.44 0.04 -25.25
N ALA A 373 -16.52 1.20 -24.57
CA ALA A 373 -15.78 1.45 -23.34
C ALA A 373 -16.17 0.49 -22.20
N LEU A 374 -17.47 0.20 -22.01
CA LEU A 374 -17.92 -0.71 -20.97
C LEU A 374 -17.51 -2.16 -21.26
N THR A 375 -17.73 -2.63 -22.49
CA THR A 375 -17.33 -3.98 -22.91
C THR A 375 -15.82 -4.17 -22.76
N TYR A 376 -15.01 -3.20 -23.22
CA TYR A 376 -13.57 -3.22 -23.04
C TYR A 376 -13.16 -3.37 -21.57
N ARG A 377 -13.80 -2.62 -20.65
CA ARG A 377 -13.52 -2.71 -19.21
C ARG A 377 -13.95 -4.05 -18.60
N ILE A 378 -15.08 -4.60 -19.02
CA ILE A 378 -15.57 -5.92 -18.57
C ILE A 378 -14.64 -7.04 -19.05
N ASP A 379 -14.17 -6.95 -20.29
CA ASP A 379 -13.23 -7.92 -20.86
C ASP A 379 -11.90 -7.88 -20.11
N ASN A 380 -11.35 -6.69 -19.88
CA ASN A 380 -10.15 -6.48 -19.05
C ASN A 380 -10.30 -7.05 -17.64
N LEU A 381 -11.45 -6.80 -17.00
CA LEU A 381 -11.74 -7.30 -15.66
C LEU A 381 -11.84 -8.85 -15.66
N THR A 382 -12.42 -9.42 -16.70
CA THR A 382 -12.51 -10.87 -16.90
C THR A 382 -11.11 -11.48 -17.10
N GLU A 383 -10.27 -10.85 -17.91
CA GLU A 383 -8.89 -11.29 -18.15
C GLU A 383 -8.03 -11.27 -16.89
N ILE A 384 -8.11 -10.22 -16.08
CA ILE A 384 -7.31 -10.15 -14.84
C ILE A 384 -7.77 -11.19 -13.81
N PHE A 385 -9.08 -11.41 -13.64
CA PHE A 385 -9.58 -12.43 -12.73
C PHE A 385 -9.26 -13.85 -13.21
N HIS A 386 -9.29 -14.10 -14.52
CA HIS A 386 -8.82 -15.37 -15.07
C HIS A 386 -7.32 -15.57 -14.84
N PHE A 387 -6.51 -14.52 -15.04
CA PHE A 387 -5.07 -14.56 -14.77
C PHE A 387 -4.79 -14.90 -13.31
N ILE A 388 -5.39 -14.18 -12.35
CA ILE A 388 -5.22 -14.44 -10.92
C ILE A 388 -5.73 -15.84 -10.58
N SER A 389 -6.92 -16.23 -11.05
CA SER A 389 -7.48 -17.57 -10.82
C SER A 389 -6.54 -18.68 -11.29
N ASN A 390 -5.86 -18.50 -12.41
CA ASN A 390 -4.91 -19.47 -12.92
C ASN A 390 -3.64 -19.52 -12.07
N LEU A 391 -3.11 -18.37 -11.64
CA LEU A 391 -1.98 -18.35 -10.70
C LEU A 391 -2.33 -19.05 -9.39
N LEU A 392 -3.52 -18.77 -8.84
CA LEU A 392 -3.97 -19.40 -7.60
C LEU A 392 -4.04 -20.92 -7.75
N LYS A 393 -4.64 -21.43 -8.84
CA LYS A 393 -4.75 -22.87 -9.08
C LYS A 393 -3.40 -23.57 -9.23
N ILE A 394 -2.45 -22.92 -9.90
CA ILE A 394 -1.15 -23.52 -10.23
C ILE A 394 -0.18 -23.43 -9.06
N TYR A 395 -0.15 -22.29 -8.37
CA TYR A 395 0.93 -21.96 -7.43
C TYR A 395 0.48 -21.82 -5.98
N VAL A 396 -0.78 -21.45 -5.70
CA VAL A 396 -1.24 -21.16 -4.32
C VAL A 396 -1.99 -22.36 -3.74
N VAL A 397 -2.98 -22.90 -4.46
CA VAL A 397 -3.79 -24.05 -4.02
C VAL A 397 -2.93 -25.27 -3.66
N PRO A 398 -1.89 -25.64 -4.43
CA PRO A 398 -1.04 -26.78 -4.06
C PRO A 398 -0.18 -26.56 -2.81
N LEU A 399 0.03 -25.31 -2.40
CA LEU A 399 0.86 -24.96 -1.23
C LEU A 399 0.05 -24.81 0.06
N LEU A 400 -1.29 -24.71 -0.05
CA LEU A 400 -2.16 -24.66 1.12
C LEU A 400 -2.09 -25.99 1.87
N LYS A 401 -1.90 -25.95 3.19
CA LYS A 401 -1.95 -27.14 4.05
C LYS A 401 -3.23 -27.89 3.80
N ASP A 402 -3.11 -29.15 3.34
CA ASP A 402 -4.16 -30.13 3.60
C ASP A 402 -4.37 -30.11 5.10
N THR A 403 -5.54 -29.69 5.56
CA THR A 403 -5.96 -29.64 6.97
C THR A 403 -6.18 -31.07 7.50
N VAL A 404 -5.30 -32.00 7.11
CA VAL A 404 -5.26 -33.42 7.45
C VAL A 404 -4.01 -33.67 8.30
N LEU A 405 -3.90 -32.90 9.38
CA LEU A 405 -3.59 -33.48 10.69
C LEU A 405 -4.79 -33.15 11.56
N SER A 406 -5.91 -33.79 11.24
CA SER A 406 -7.10 -33.78 12.06
C SER A 406 -6.78 -34.34 13.44
N LYS A 407 -7.08 -33.54 14.46
CA LYS A 407 -7.72 -34.00 15.70
C LYS A 407 -6.89 -34.96 16.55
N GLU A 408 -6.08 -34.40 17.44
CA GLU A 408 -6.12 -34.85 18.82
C GLU A 408 -6.62 -33.69 19.66
N ASN A 409 -7.77 -33.89 20.31
CA ASN A 409 -8.51 -32.98 21.18
C ASN A 409 -9.65 -32.21 20.50
N ASP A 410 -10.83 -32.51 21.03
CA ASP A 410 -12.14 -32.02 20.69
C ASP A 410 -12.21 -30.49 20.78
N ASP A 411 -12.60 -29.83 19.69
CA ASP A 411 -13.74 -28.90 19.72
C ASP A 411 -14.28 -28.68 18.30
N GLU A 412 -15.60 -28.71 18.18
CA GLU A 412 -16.29 -28.43 16.91
C GLU A 412 -16.18 -26.93 16.59
N SER A 413 -15.99 -26.61 15.30
CA SER A 413 -16.32 -25.32 14.62
C SER A 413 -15.18 -24.46 14.04
N GLN A 414 -14.25 -25.02 13.24
CA GLN A 414 -13.61 -24.23 12.19
C GLN A 414 -13.60 -24.95 10.82
N PRO A 415 -13.98 -24.27 9.72
CA PRO A 415 -14.09 -24.88 8.40
C PRO A 415 -12.73 -25.03 7.70
N ASP A 416 -12.55 -26.18 7.10
CA ASP A 416 -11.40 -26.61 6.30
C ASP A 416 -11.06 -25.63 5.14
N HIS A 417 -10.02 -24.80 5.31
CA HIS A 417 -9.66 -23.70 4.40
C HIS A 417 -9.15 -24.17 3.02
N HIS A 418 -8.46 -25.32 2.96
CA HIS A 418 -7.93 -25.90 1.73
C HIS A 418 -9.05 -26.34 0.76
N HIS A 419 -10.07 -27.01 1.29
CA HIS A 419 -11.26 -27.38 0.52
C HIS A 419 -12.10 -26.16 0.13
N HIS A 420 -12.05 -25.08 0.92
CA HIS A 420 -12.82 -23.88 0.62
C HIS A 420 -12.33 -23.18 -0.65
N LEU A 421 -11.03 -22.91 -0.85
CA LEU A 421 -10.59 -22.15 -2.04
C LEU A 421 -10.76 -22.96 -3.33
N LYS A 422 -10.39 -24.24 -3.30
CA LYS A 422 -10.49 -25.17 -4.45
C LYS A 422 -11.91 -25.34 -4.97
N ASN A 423 -12.90 -25.40 -4.07
CA ASN A 423 -14.32 -25.55 -4.43
C ASN A 423 -15.03 -24.21 -4.71
N TRP A 424 -14.61 -23.15 -4.01
CA TRP A 424 -15.19 -21.82 -4.20
C TRP A 424 -14.76 -21.17 -5.52
N LEU A 425 -13.49 -21.32 -5.93
CA LEU A 425 -12.95 -20.63 -7.10
C LEU A 425 -13.70 -20.99 -8.41
N PRO A 426 -14.04 -22.26 -8.71
CA PRO A 426 -14.89 -22.59 -9.86
C PRO A 426 -16.29 -21.97 -9.78
N SER A 427 -16.90 -22.00 -8.59
CA SER A 427 -18.24 -21.44 -8.34
C SER A 427 -18.27 -19.93 -8.55
N TRP A 428 -17.27 -19.22 -8.01
CA TRP A 428 -17.10 -17.78 -8.20
C TRP A 428 -16.87 -17.43 -9.67
N ASN A 429 -16.00 -18.16 -10.38
CA ASN A 429 -15.75 -17.92 -11.81
C ASN A 429 -17.03 -18.05 -12.65
N ASN A 430 -17.89 -19.04 -12.33
CA ASN A 430 -19.18 -19.19 -12.99
C ASN A 430 -20.11 -18.01 -12.72
N LEU A 431 -20.24 -17.59 -11.45
CA LEU A 431 -21.06 -16.44 -11.07
C LEU A 431 -20.58 -15.15 -11.73
N PHE A 432 -19.25 -14.94 -11.76
CA PHE A 432 -18.65 -13.76 -12.38
C PHE A 432 -18.94 -13.73 -13.88
N ARG A 433 -18.70 -14.83 -14.59
CA ARG A 433 -18.99 -14.97 -16.02
C ARG A 433 -20.48 -14.76 -16.34
N LEU A 434 -21.39 -15.27 -15.52
CA LEU A 434 -22.82 -15.04 -15.72
C LEU A 434 -23.18 -13.57 -15.49
N SER A 435 -22.57 -12.93 -14.50
CA SER A 435 -22.79 -11.51 -14.20
C SER A 435 -22.30 -10.60 -15.34
N THR A 436 -21.12 -10.87 -15.91
CA THR A 436 -20.61 -10.11 -17.06
C THR A 436 -21.50 -10.28 -18.30
N GLN A 437 -21.93 -11.52 -18.59
CA GLN A 437 -22.88 -11.79 -19.68
C GLN A 437 -24.23 -11.08 -19.49
N ASN A 438 -24.73 -11.03 -18.25
CA ASN A 438 -25.99 -10.35 -17.94
C ASN A 438 -25.87 -8.83 -18.08
N LEU A 439 -24.75 -8.23 -17.64
CA LEU A 439 -24.50 -6.80 -17.83
C LEU A 439 -24.41 -6.43 -19.32
N ILE A 440 -23.65 -7.19 -20.11
CA ILE A 440 -23.52 -6.97 -21.56
C ILE A 440 -24.90 -7.05 -22.24
N LYS A 441 -25.72 -8.05 -21.90
CA LYS A 441 -27.09 -8.17 -22.41
C LYS A 441 -27.97 -6.97 -22.01
N ALA A 442 -27.92 -6.55 -20.74
CA ALA A 442 -28.65 -5.39 -20.26
C ALA A 442 -28.26 -4.12 -21.01
N PHE A 443 -26.97 -3.99 -21.35
CA PHE A 443 -26.46 -2.87 -22.13
C PHE A 443 -27.00 -2.83 -23.55
N HIS A 444 -27.03 -3.98 -24.26
CA HIS A 444 -27.64 -4.06 -25.59
C HIS A 444 -29.13 -3.70 -25.58
N VAL A 445 -29.86 -4.11 -24.54
CA VAL A 445 -31.27 -3.74 -24.36
C VAL A 445 -31.42 -2.24 -24.13
N TYR A 446 -30.57 -1.65 -23.29
CA TYR A 446 -30.55 -0.20 -23.05
C TYR A 446 -30.32 0.59 -24.35
N SER A 447 -29.29 0.23 -25.13
CA SER A 447 -28.96 0.90 -26.39
C SER A 447 -30.07 0.77 -27.45
N SER A 448 -30.65 -0.43 -27.59
CA SER A 448 -31.73 -0.67 -28.56
C SER A 448 -32.99 0.13 -28.21
N SER A 449 -33.31 0.28 -26.91
CA SER A 449 -34.51 0.97 -26.45
C SER A 449 -34.40 2.50 -26.54
N THR A 450 -33.19 3.03 -26.44
CA THR A 450 -32.94 4.47 -26.44
C THR A 450 -32.68 5.03 -27.85
N THR A 451 -32.16 4.23 -28.78
CA THR A 451 -32.10 4.56 -30.22
C THR A 451 -33.49 4.73 -30.84
N HIS A 452 -34.45 3.88 -30.46
CA HIS A 452 -35.85 3.99 -30.92
C HIS A 452 -36.57 5.23 -30.38
N THR A 453 -36.18 5.70 -29.19
CA THR A 453 -36.78 6.89 -28.55
C THR A 453 -36.24 8.21 -29.14
N ARG A 454 -35.08 8.22 -29.81
CA ARG A 454 -34.49 9.41 -30.45
C ARG A 454 -34.89 9.61 -31.93
N GLN A 455 -35.54 8.62 -32.55
CA GLN A 455 -36.00 8.68 -33.96
C GLN A 455 -37.49 9.06 -34.08
N ARG A 456 -38.18 9.29 -32.96
CA ARG A 456 -39.50 9.94 -32.88
C ARG A 456 -39.32 11.33 -32.32
#